data_AF-A0A7W3R7Z4-F1
#
_entry.id   AF-A0A7W3R7Z4-F1
#
_cell.length_a   1.000
_cell.length_b   1.000
_cell.length_c   1.000
_cell.angle_alpha   90.00
_cell.angle_beta   90.00
_cell.angle_gamma   90.00
#
_symmetry.space_group_name_H-M   'P 1'
#
loop_
_entity.id
_entity.type
_entity.pdbx_description
1 polymer ?
#
loop_
_entity_poly.entity_id
_entity_poly.type
_entity_poly.pdbx_seq_one_letter_code
_entity_poly.pdbx_strand_id
1 'polypeptide(L)'
;MRFHPQEMRNLGKAIETEMLDLFKKARYKLNDKPREVQPEVYTMLCISAALVYTQVIEWADQDLMEKGKVAIDFNNRMQDAAKNDEEAERASAIRKVQG
;
A
#
# COMPACT_ATOMS: atom_id res chain seq x y z
N MET A 1 -6.28 21.10 -14.83
CA MET A 1 -5.91 19.82 -15.46
C MET A 1 -7.01 18.82 -15.09
N ARG A 2 -7.79 18.32 -16.06
CA ARG A 2 -8.69 17.18 -15.84
C ARG A 2 -7.91 15.93 -16.24
N PHE A 3 -7.73 14.99 -15.32
CA PHE A 3 -7.19 13.68 -15.68
C PHE A 3 -8.31 12.88 -16.34
N HIS A 4 -7.99 12.12 -17.39
CA HIS A 4 -8.99 11.25 -18.00
C HIS A 4 -9.33 10.11 -17.02
N PRO A 5 -10.59 9.66 -16.89
CA PRO A 5 -10.97 8.58 -15.97
C PRO A 5 -10.09 7.33 -16.11
N GLN A 6 -9.75 6.96 -17.35
CA GLN A 6 -8.85 5.84 -17.61
C GLN A 6 -7.43 6.03 -17.05
N GLU A 7 -6.89 7.25 -17.10
CA GLU A 7 -5.57 7.55 -16.54
C GLU A 7 -5.60 7.45 -15.01
N MET A 8 -6.69 7.89 -14.38
CA MET A 8 -6.88 7.75 -12.93
C MET A 8 -6.89 6.27 -12.51
N ARG A 9 -7.62 5.42 -13.25
CA ARG A 9 -7.66 3.97 -12.99
C ARG A 9 -6.29 3.31 -13.15
N ASN A 10 -5.58 3.68 -14.21
CA ASN A 10 -4.25 3.14 -14.50
C ASN A 10 -3.24 3.55 -13.42
N LEU A 11 -3.28 4.82 -12.99
CA LEU A 11 -2.41 5.34 -11.94
C LEU A 11 -2.67 4.65 -10.60
N GLY A 12 -3.94 4.54 -10.18
CA GLY A 12 -4.31 3.85 -8.95
C GLY A 12 -3.80 2.41 -8.92
N LYS A 13 -4.03 1.67 -10.02
CA LYS A 13 -3.59 0.27 -10.14
C LYS A 13 -2.07 0.12 -10.15
N ALA A 14 -1.35 1.02 -10.82
CA ALA A 14 0.11 1.01 -10.85
C ALA A 14 0.69 1.24 -9.45
N ILE A 15 0.16 2.24 -8.73
CA ILE A 15 0.58 2.54 -7.35
C ILE A 15 0.33 1.35 -6.43
N GLU A 16 -0.86 0.75 -6.47
CA GLU A 16 -1.15 -0.44 -5.66
C GLU A 16 -0.17 -1.57 -5.97
N THR A 17 0.02 -1.88 -7.25
CA THR A 17 0.85 -3.01 -7.69
C THR A 17 2.32 -2.83 -7.27
N GLU A 18 2.90 -1.66 -7.57
CA GLU A 18 4.30 -1.37 -7.27
C GLU A 18 4.56 -1.28 -5.77
N MET A 19 3.68 -0.60 -5.01
CA MET A 19 3.84 -0.45 -3.56
C MET A 19 3.67 -1.78 -2.84
N LEU A 20 2.67 -2.61 -3.22
CA LEU A 20 2.49 -3.92 -2.61
C LEU A 20 3.67 -4.86 -2.90
N ASP A 21 4.23 -4.83 -4.10
CA ASP A 21 5.44 -5.61 -4.42
C ASP A 21 6.65 -5.14 -3.60
N LEU A 22 6.86 -3.82 -3.49
CA LEU A 22 7.92 -3.25 -2.66
C LEU A 22 7.77 -3.62 -1.19
N PHE A 23 6.57 -3.49 -0.61
CA PHE A 23 6.32 -3.85 0.77
C PHE A 23 6.47 -5.35 1.00
N LYS A 24 6.01 -6.19 0.07
CA LYS A 24 6.22 -7.65 0.16
C LYS A 24 7.70 -8.00 0.17
N LYS A 25 8.51 -7.40 -0.71
CA LYS A 25 9.98 -7.59 -0.73
C LYS A 25 10.65 -7.08 0.55
N ALA A 26 10.21 -5.93 1.08
CA ALA A 26 10.74 -5.39 2.33
C ALA A 26 10.42 -6.30 3.52
N ARG A 27 9.17 -6.78 3.63
CA ARG A 27 8.73 -7.73 4.66
C ARG A 27 9.47 -9.06 4.56
N TYR A 28 9.72 -9.56 3.35
CA TYR A 28 10.53 -10.76 3.15
C TYR A 28 11.94 -10.57 3.75
N LYS A 29 12.65 -9.49 3.38
CA LYS A 29 13.99 -9.19 3.92
C LYS A 29 13.99 -8.96 5.43
N LEU A 30 12.92 -8.35 5.94
CA LEU A 30 12.73 -8.08 7.36
C LEU A 30 12.50 -9.37 8.16
N ASN A 31 11.84 -10.38 7.59
CA ASN A 31 11.51 -11.63 8.30
C ASN A 31 12.53 -12.76 8.09
N ASP A 32 13.24 -12.79 6.95
CA ASP A 32 14.23 -13.85 6.64
C ASP A 32 15.46 -13.75 7.55
N LYS A 33 16.04 -12.54 7.67
CA LYS A 33 17.29 -12.36 8.42
C LYS A 33 17.15 -12.61 9.92
N PRO A 34 16.13 -12.10 10.64
CA PRO A 34 16.08 -12.23 12.09
C PRO A 34 15.86 -13.65 12.58
N ARG A 35 15.21 -14.51 11.79
CA ARG A 35 14.91 -15.90 12.19
C ARG A 35 16.15 -16.79 12.18
N GLU A 36 17.12 -16.49 11.32
CA GLU A 36 18.42 -17.17 11.31
C GLU A 36 19.28 -16.78 12.53
N VAL A 37 19.20 -15.53 13.00
CA VAL A 37 20.06 -15.03 14.10
C VAL A 37 19.46 -15.25 15.51
N GLN A 38 18.23 -15.74 15.62
CA GLN A 38 17.53 -15.86 16.92
C GLN A 38 18.35 -16.61 18.00
N PRO A 39 18.91 -17.81 17.76
CA PRO A 39 19.63 -18.53 18.81
C PRO A 39 20.88 -17.78 19.32
N GLU A 40 21.58 -17.10 18.42
CA GLU A 40 22.85 -16.41 18.67
C GLU A 40 22.66 -15.01 19.26
N VAL A 41 21.58 -14.31 18.89
CA VAL A 41 21.21 -13.00 19.46
C VAL A 41 20.74 -13.15 20.91
N TYR A 42 19.94 -14.17 21.23
CA TYR A 42 19.53 -14.42 22.63
C TYR A 42 20.71 -14.73 23.54
N THR A 43 21.80 -15.29 23.00
CA THR A 43 23.03 -15.58 23.75
C THR A 43 24.02 -14.41 23.79
N MET A 44 24.11 -13.57 22.75
CA MET A 44 25.04 -12.42 22.70
C MET A 44 24.53 -11.13 23.33
N LEU A 45 23.23 -10.83 23.24
CA LEU A 45 22.71 -9.48 23.55
C LEU A 45 22.06 -9.34 24.93
N CYS A 46 22.03 -10.41 25.74
CA CYS A 46 21.16 -10.51 26.92
C CYS A 46 19.66 -10.41 26.56
N ILE A 47 18.81 -11.11 27.31
CA ILE A 47 17.37 -11.31 27.00
C ILE A 47 16.64 -10.01 26.65
N SER A 48 16.93 -8.91 27.34
CA SER A 48 16.26 -7.62 27.15
C SER A 48 16.51 -6.99 25.77
N ALA A 49 17.73 -7.02 25.24
CA ALA A 49 18.00 -6.42 23.93
C ALA A 49 17.51 -7.32 22.77
N ALA A 50 17.48 -8.64 22.97
CA ALA A 50 16.82 -9.55 22.04
C ALA A 50 15.30 -9.30 21.96
N LEU A 51 14.63 -9.01 23.09
CA LEU A 51 13.21 -8.65 23.10
C LEU A 51 12.93 -7.33 22.36
N VAL A 52 13.76 -6.30 22.58
CA VAL A 52 13.63 -5.01 21.88
C VAL A 52 13.83 -5.20 20.36
N TYR A 53 14.82 -6.00 19.97
CA TYR A 53 15.06 -6.31 18.56
C TYR A 53 13.85 -6.97 17.89
N THR A 54 13.26 -7.98 18.52
CA THR A 54 12.03 -8.64 18.03
C THR A 54 10.86 -7.65 17.93
N GLN A 55 10.66 -6.81 18.94
CA GLN A 55 9.59 -5.80 18.93
C GLN A 55 9.75 -4.80 17.78
N VAL A 56 10.97 -4.33 17.51
CA VAL A 56 11.23 -3.41 16.40
C VAL A 56 10.93 -4.06 15.05
N ILE A 57 11.25 -5.34 14.88
CA ILE A 57 10.92 -6.10 13.68
C ILE A 57 9.41 -6.25 13.50
N GLU A 58 8.69 -6.62 14.57
CA GLU A 58 7.23 -6.74 14.53
C GLU A 58 6.56 -5.41 14.18
N TRP A 59 7.03 -4.31 14.77
CA TRP A 59 6.54 -2.96 14.45
C TRP A 59 6.80 -2.58 13.00
N ALA A 60 7.99 -2.87 12.48
CA ALA A 60 8.32 -2.61 11.09
C ALA A 60 7.48 -3.45 10.12
N ASP A 61 7.15 -4.71 10.47
CA ASP A 61 6.24 -5.54 9.66
C ASP A 61 4.81 -5.00 9.65
N GLN A 62 4.32 -4.56 10.81
CA GLN A 62 3.00 -3.93 10.95
C GLN A 62 2.89 -2.62 10.15
N ASP A 63 3.87 -1.74 10.26
CA ASP A 63 3.93 -0.48 9.49
C ASP A 63 3.93 -0.75 7.97
N LEU A 64 4.67 -1.75 7.50
CA LEU A 64 4.63 -2.15 6.09
C LEU A 64 3.26 -2.70 5.65
N MET A 65 2.56 -3.42 6.52
CA MET A 65 1.20 -3.87 6.24
C MET A 65 0.20 -2.71 6.17
N GLU A 66 0.31 -1.74 7.08
CA GLU A 66 -0.55 -0.56 7.10
C GLU A 66 -0.35 0.30 5.85
N LYS A 67 0.90 0.53 5.43
CA LYS A 67 1.21 1.22 4.18
C LYS A 67 0.64 0.50 2.96
N GLY A 68 0.64 -0.84 2.97
CA GLY A 68 -0.03 -1.65 1.95
C GLY A 68 -1.53 -1.38 1.87
N LYS A 69 -2.22 -1.28 3.02
CA LYS A 69 -3.66 -0.92 3.06
C LYS A 69 -3.90 0.48 2.50
N VAL A 70 -3.05 1.44 2.83
CA VAL A 70 -3.14 2.82 2.31
C VAL A 70 -3.00 2.85 0.78
N ALA A 71 -2.10 2.04 0.20
CA ALA A 71 -1.94 1.94 -1.25
C ALA A 71 -3.20 1.38 -1.94
N ILE A 72 -3.84 0.36 -1.34
CA ILE A 72 -5.11 -0.20 -1.82
C ILE A 72 -6.23 0.85 -1.73
N ASP A 73 -6.34 1.53 -0.58
CA ASP A 73 -7.35 2.58 -0.37
C ASP A 73 -7.17 3.73 -1.36
N PHE A 74 -5.92 4.08 -1.69
CA PHE A 74 -5.63 5.09 -2.70
C PHE A 74 -6.14 4.66 -4.09
N ASN A 75 -5.88 3.41 -4.50
CA ASN A 75 -6.43 2.90 -5.76
C ASN A 75 -7.97 2.94 -5.76
N ASN A 76 -8.62 2.48 -4.68
CA ASN A 76 -10.07 2.51 -4.56
C ASN A 76 -10.64 3.92 -4.76
N ARG A 77 -10.04 4.93 -4.10
CA ARG A 77 -10.45 6.33 -4.28
C ARG A 77 -10.24 6.85 -5.70
N MET A 78 -9.20 6.39 -6.39
CA MET A 78 -8.97 6.75 -7.79
C MET A 78 -9.99 6.09 -8.73
N GLN A 79 -10.42 4.86 -8.45
CA GLN A 79 -11.51 4.19 -9.18
C GLN A 79 -12.85 4.93 -8.98
N ASP A 80 -13.15 5.34 -7.75
CA ASP A 80 -14.36 6.08 -7.42
C ASP A 80 -14.35 7.46 -8.08
N ALA A 81 -13.21 8.16 -8.05
CA ALA A 81 -13.05 9.45 -8.72
C ALA A 81 -13.28 9.33 -10.24
N ALA A 82 -12.70 8.31 -10.88
CA ALA A 82 -12.91 8.03 -12.30
C ALA A 82 -14.38 7.78 -12.63
N LYS A 83 -15.07 6.99 -11.79
CA LYS A 83 -16.50 6.71 -11.95
C LYS A 83 -17.35 7.98 -11.81
N ASN A 84 -17.06 8.82 -10.82
CA ASN A 84 -17.79 10.06 -10.61
C ASN A 84 -17.62 11.03 -11.80
N ASP A 85 -16.43 11.09 -12.39
CA ASP A 85 -16.18 11.94 -13.55
C ASP A 85 -16.91 11.42 -14.81
N GLU A 86 -16.90 10.10 -15.04
CA GLU A 86 -17.70 9.46 -16.11
C GLU A 86 -19.22 9.74 -15.95
N GLU A 87 -19.73 9.64 -14.73
CA GLU A 87 -21.15 9.93 -14.43
C GLU A 87 -21.49 11.41 -14.64
N ALA A 88 -20.59 12.32 -14.24
CA ALA A 88 -20.74 13.76 -14.47
C ALA A 88 -20.75 14.11 -15.96
N GLU A 89 -19.88 13.48 -16.76
CA GLU A 89 -19.87 13.66 -18.22
C GLU A 89 -21.17 13.15 -18.86
N ARG A 90 -21.67 11.98 -18.46
CA ARG A 90 -22.96 11.45 -18.94
C ARG A 90 -24.13 12.37 -18.59
N ALA A 91 -24.19 12.86 -17.35
CA ALA A 91 -25.24 13.78 -16.93
C ALA A 91 -25.19 15.11 -17.69
N SER A 92 -23.98 15.63 -17.96
CA SER A 92 -23.79 16.82 -18.78
C SER A 92 -24.22 16.62 -20.24
N ALA A 93 -23.90 15.46 -20.82
CA ALA A 93 -24.31 15.10 -22.18
C ALA A 93 -25.85 15.02 -22.30
N ILE A 94 -26.53 14.42 -21.32
CA ILE A 94 -28.01 14.35 -21.30
C ILE A 94 -28.64 15.74 -21.24
N ARG A 95 -28.12 16.63 -20.38
CA ARG A 95 -28.60 18.03 -20.28
C ARG A 95 -28.47 18.82 -21.59
N LYS A 96 -27.43 18.55 -22.39
CA LYS A 96 -27.21 19.22 -23.68
C LYS A 96 -28.15 18.75 -24.79
N VAL A 97 -28.74 17.57 -24.68
CA VAL A 97 -29.64 17.01 -25.70
C VAL A 97 -31.09 17.40 -25.46
N GLN A 98 -31.44 17.82 -24.23
CA GLN A 98 -32.81 18.17 -23.82
C GLN A 98 -33.12 19.67 -23.80
N GLY A 99 -32.14 20.54 -24.05
CA GLY A 99 -32.30 21.99 -24.14
C GLY A 99 -32.05 22.49 -25.55
#